data_AF-A0A7L6BBE9-F1
#
_entry.id   AF-A0A7L6BBE9-F1
#
_cell.length_a   1.000
_cell.length_b   1.000
_cell.length_c   1.000
_cell.angle_alpha   90.00
_cell.angle_beta   90.00
_cell.angle_gamma   90.00
#
_symmetry.space_group_name_H-M   'P 1'
#
loop_
_entity.id
_entity.type
_entity.pdbx_description
1 polymer ?
#
loop_
_entity_poly.entity_id
_entity_poly.type
_entity_poly.pdbx_seq_one_letter_code
_entity_poly.pdbx_strand_id
1 'polypeptide(L)'
;MGALVTLDLPDDSPMLGLPWIITFGPLAAEDEWEPVVCGPYERPHALALAEAVVAEEQLMAVVEPLLPALTPEEIRGEIAAAQIAAADEAAETDQADLYGDFEDVIDDELELAAERRPEPEPADPPDADEVRAGFARIAALLTAKGG
;
A
#
# COMPACT_ATOMS: atom_id res chain seq x y z
N MET A 1 16.12 10.62 -3.37
CA MET A 1 15.20 9.76 -2.60
C MET A 1 13.79 10.11 -3.04
N GLY A 2 13.09 9.13 -3.58
CA GLY A 2 11.67 9.17 -3.90
C GLY A 2 10.80 8.95 -2.67
N ALA A 3 9.52 8.65 -2.89
CA ALA A 3 8.55 8.38 -1.83
C ALA A 3 7.96 6.97 -1.96
N LEU A 4 7.90 6.23 -0.86
CA LEU A 4 7.22 4.95 -0.76
C LEU A 4 5.93 5.12 0.05
N VAL A 5 4.80 4.72 -0.53
CA VAL A 5 3.48 4.74 0.10
C VAL A 5 2.95 3.31 0.15
N THR A 6 2.51 2.87 1.32
CA THR A 6 1.89 1.55 1.52
C THR A 6 0.76 1.67 2.53
N LEU A 7 -0.22 0.77 2.44
CA LEU A 7 -1.27 0.65 3.46
C LEU A 7 -0.66 0.22 4.80
N ASP A 8 -1.04 0.92 5.88
CA ASP A 8 -0.80 0.48 7.25
C ASP A 8 -1.90 -0.53 7.63
N LEU A 9 -1.53 -1.81 7.62
CA LEU A 9 -2.45 -2.91 7.89
C LEU A 9 -2.08 -3.58 9.22
N PRO A 10 -3.06 -3.95 10.06
CA PRO A 10 -2.81 -4.79 11.22
C PRO A 10 -2.13 -6.11 10.83
N ASP A 11 -1.26 -6.65 11.71
CA ASP A 11 -0.48 -7.87 11.47
C ASP A 11 -1.32 -9.11 11.14
N ASP A 12 -2.59 -9.14 11.55
CA ASP A 12 -3.54 -10.22 11.30
C ASP A 12 -4.48 -9.94 10.11
N SER A 13 -4.27 -8.85 9.38
CA SER A 13 -5.10 -8.48 8.24
C SER A 13 -5.03 -9.55 7.15
N PRO A 14 -6.18 -10.07 6.66
CA PRO A 14 -6.20 -11.03 5.57
C PRO A 14 -5.64 -10.45 4.27
N MET A 15 -5.59 -9.11 4.13
CA MET A 15 -5.02 -8.43 2.98
C MET A 15 -3.50 -8.63 2.88
N LEU A 16 -2.81 -8.93 3.98
CA LEU A 16 -1.37 -9.25 3.96
C LEU A 16 -1.07 -10.51 3.16
N GLY A 17 -2.01 -11.46 3.09
CA GLY A 17 -1.89 -12.71 2.34
C GLY A 17 -2.26 -12.61 0.86
N LEU A 18 -2.74 -11.45 0.40
CA LEU A 18 -3.02 -11.23 -1.02
C LEU A 18 -1.72 -11.01 -1.81
N PRO A 19 -1.75 -11.15 -3.15
CA PRO A 19 -0.66 -10.66 -3.99
C PRO A 19 -0.61 -9.13 -3.97
N TRP A 20 0.56 -8.54 -4.21
CA TRP A 20 0.79 -7.09 -4.13
C TRP A 20 1.30 -6.54 -5.45
N ILE A 21 0.92 -5.32 -5.79
CA ILE A 21 1.44 -4.58 -6.94
C ILE A 21 2.24 -3.38 -6.46
N ILE A 22 3.09 -2.87 -7.35
CA ILE A 22 3.79 -1.59 -7.18
C ILE A 22 3.39 -0.69 -8.32
N THR A 23 2.83 0.48 -8.02
CA THR A 23 2.56 1.53 -9.01
C THR A 23 3.60 2.62 -8.86
N PHE A 24 4.47 2.76 -9.84
CA PHE A 24 5.44 3.85 -9.91
C PHE A 24 4.88 5.02 -10.71
N GLY A 25 5.00 6.23 -10.19
CA GLY A 25 4.52 7.45 -10.82
C GLY A 25 5.42 8.66 -10.56
N PRO A 26 5.13 9.80 -11.20
CA PRO A 26 5.85 11.04 -10.96
C PRO A 26 5.71 11.48 -9.50
N LEU A 27 6.82 11.92 -8.90
CA LEU A 27 6.80 12.50 -7.55
C LEU A 27 6.32 13.96 -7.59
N ALA A 28 6.74 14.72 -8.61
CA ALA A 28 6.33 16.09 -8.81
C ALA A 28 5.14 16.17 -9.77
N ALA A 29 4.17 17.02 -9.46
CA ALA A 29 2.98 17.21 -10.29
C ALA A 29 3.27 17.79 -11.70
N GLU A 30 4.47 18.36 -11.90
CA GLU A 30 4.91 18.91 -13.20
C GLU A 30 5.45 17.84 -14.15
N ASP A 31 5.82 16.66 -13.62
CA ASP A 31 6.30 15.54 -14.41
C ASP A 31 5.09 14.73 -14.92
N GLU A 32 4.73 14.92 -16.18
CA GLU A 32 3.58 14.24 -16.80
C GLU A 32 4.03 12.98 -17.55
N TRP A 33 4.13 11.86 -16.82
CA TRP A 33 4.32 10.54 -17.43
C TRP A 33 3.36 9.48 -16.84
N GLU A 34 3.05 8.48 -17.67
CA GLU A 34 2.06 7.44 -17.36
C GLU A 34 2.58 6.45 -16.30
N PRO A 35 1.87 6.26 -15.17
CA PRO A 35 2.30 5.35 -14.12
C PRO A 35 2.56 3.92 -14.62
N VAL A 36 3.60 3.27 -14.10
CA VAL A 36 3.97 1.89 -14.42
C VAL A 36 3.57 0.98 -13.27
N VAL A 37 2.76 -0.05 -13.59
CA VAL A 37 2.32 -1.06 -12.62
C VAL A 37 3.15 -2.34 -12.78
N CYS A 38 3.79 -2.77 -11.69
CA CYS A 38 4.64 -3.96 -11.61
C CYS A 38 4.02 -5.01 -10.68
N GLY A 39 4.25 -6.30 -10.98
CA GLY A 39 3.82 -7.44 -10.16
C GLY A 39 2.89 -8.41 -10.90
N PRO A 40 2.15 -9.27 -10.17
CA PRO A 40 2.03 -9.30 -8.71
C PRO A 40 3.24 -9.94 -7.99
N TYR A 41 3.57 -9.44 -6.80
CA TYR A 41 4.62 -9.93 -5.90
C TYR A 41 4.03 -10.40 -4.56
N GLU A 42 4.85 -11.07 -3.75
CA GLU A 42 4.55 -11.21 -2.33
C GLU A 42 4.87 -9.90 -1.61
N ARG A 43 4.15 -9.58 -0.52
CA ARG A 43 4.31 -8.30 0.17
C ARG A 43 5.77 -7.94 0.51
N PRO A 44 6.57 -8.84 1.11
CA PRO A 44 7.97 -8.51 1.43
C PRO A 44 8.79 -8.18 0.18
N HIS A 45 8.56 -8.91 -0.93
CA HIS A 45 9.23 -8.64 -2.20
C HIS A 45 8.79 -7.31 -2.80
N ALA A 46 7.49 -6.98 -2.76
CA ALA A 46 6.96 -5.73 -3.29
C ALA A 46 7.59 -4.52 -2.58
N LEU A 47 7.64 -4.56 -1.24
CA LEU A 47 8.21 -3.49 -0.43
C LEU A 47 9.70 -3.31 -0.69
N ALA A 48 10.49 -4.39 -0.64
CA ALA A 48 11.94 -4.32 -0.86
C ALA A 48 12.30 -3.85 -2.29
N LEU A 49 11.55 -4.29 -3.31
CA LEU A 49 11.74 -3.81 -4.68
C LEU A 49 11.37 -2.34 -4.84
N ALA A 50 10.27 -1.90 -4.24
CA ALA A 50 9.85 -0.50 -4.30
C ALA A 50 10.86 0.41 -3.60
N GLU A 51 11.28 0.02 -2.39
CA GLU A 51 12.30 0.70 -1.59
C GLU A 51 13.63 0.85 -2.34
N ALA A 52 14.12 -0.23 -2.97
CA ALA A 52 15.34 -0.19 -3.76
C ALA A 52 15.27 0.82 -4.92
N VAL A 53 14.12 0.92 -5.61
CA VAL A 53 13.96 1.87 -6.73
C VAL A 53 13.85 3.31 -6.23
N VAL A 54 13.03 3.59 -5.20
CA VAL A 54 12.88 4.96 -4.68
C VAL A 54 14.13 5.45 -3.94
N ALA A 55 15.00 4.55 -3.48
CA ALA A 55 16.29 4.92 -2.92
C ALA A 55 17.20 5.57 -3.98
N GLU A 56 17.13 5.11 -5.23
CA GLU A 56 17.98 5.59 -6.32
C GLU A 56 17.32 6.70 -7.16
N GLU A 57 15.99 6.70 -7.25
CA GLU A 57 15.24 7.54 -8.18
C GLU A 57 14.29 8.52 -7.48
N GLN A 58 14.00 9.66 -8.11
CA GLN A 58 13.05 10.67 -7.60
C GLN A 58 11.63 10.42 -8.13
N LEU A 59 11.02 9.33 -7.68
CA LEU A 59 9.70 8.88 -8.10
C LEU A 59 8.85 8.45 -6.89
N MET A 60 7.54 8.39 -7.09
CA MET A 60 6.62 7.85 -6.10
C MET A 60 6.36 6.37 -6.40
N ALA A 61 6.38 5.53 -5.37
CA ALA A 61 5.99 4.13 -5.43
C ALA A 61 4.81 3.89 -4.48
N VAL A 62 3.70 3.39 -5.00
CA VAL A 62 2.54 2.96 -4.21
C VAL A 62 2.52 1.44 -4.20
N VAL A 63 2.61 0.83 -3.01
CA VAL A 63 2.61 -0.61 -2.80
C VAL A 63 1.30 -1.02 -2.14
N GLU A 64 0.49 -1.79 -2.86
CA GLU A 64 -0.88 -2.10 -2.46
C GLU A 64 -1.28 -3.54 -2.81
N PRO A 65 -2.21 -4.16 -2.05
CA PRO A 65 -2.69 -5.50 -2.35
C PRO A 65 -3.58 -5.50 -3.59
N LEU A 66 -3.35 -6.47 -4.47
CA LEU A 66 -4.18 -6.77 -5.63
C LEU A 66 -5.39 -7.61 -5.20
N LEU A 67 -6.59 -7.06 -5.37
CA LEU A 67 -7.84 -7.79 -5.12
C LEU A 67 -8.15 -8.71 -6.32
N PRO A 68 -8.17 -10.05 -6.16
CA PRO A 68 -8.38 -10.98 -7.26
C PRO A 68 -9.87 -11.19 -7.53
N ALA A 69 -10.58 -10.15 -7.94
CA ALA A 69 -12.01 -10.23 -8.25
C ALA A 69 -12.26 -11.09 -9.51
N LEU A 70 -13.20 -12.02 -9.44
CA LEU A 70 -13.50 -12.98 -10.53
C LEU A 70 -14.70 -12.57 -11.38
N THR A 71 -15.54 -11.67 -10.87
CA THR A 71 -16.78 -11.26 -11.53
C THR A 71 -16.93 -9.74 -11.52
N PRO A 72 -17.65 -9.15 -12.49
CA PRO A 72 -17.98 -7.73 -12.47
C PRO A 72 -18.74 -7.31 -11.20
N GLU A 73 -19.53 -8.20 -10.62
CA GLU A 73 -20.30 -7.96 -9.41
C GLU A 73 -19.40 -7.80 -8.18
N GLU A 74 -18.36 -8.64 -8.05
CA GLU A 74 -17.33 -8.48 -7.02
C GLU A 74 -16.65 -7.12 -7.16
N ILE A 75 -16.24 -6.73 -8.37
CA ILE A 75 -15.58 -5.43 -8.63
C ILE A 75 -16.49 -4.27 -8.21
N ARG A 76 -17.79 -4.32 -8.56
CA ARG A 76 -18.75 -3.28 -8.15
C ARG A 76 -18.92 -3.24 -6.63
N GLY A 77 -18.87 -4.39 -5.97
CA GLY A 77 -18.88 -4.47 -4.51
C GLY A 77 -17.70 -3.75 -3.87
N GLU A 78 -16.48 -3.98 -4.37
CA GLU A 78 -15.28 -3.30 -3.90
C GLU A 78 -15.35 -1.78 -4.15
N ILE A 79 -15.83 -1.35 -5.32
CA ILE A 79 -16.04 0.08 -5.61
C ILE A 79 -17.01 0.71 -4.61
N ALA A 80 -18.13 0.05 -4.32
CA ALA A 80 -19.10 0.55 -3.35
C ALA A 80 -18.51 0.62 -1.93
N ALA A 81 -17.74 -0.39 -1.52
CA ALA A 81 -17.04 -0.39 -0.24
C ALA A 81 -16.04 0.78 -0.13
N ALA A 82 -15.24 1.01 -1.16
CA ALA A 82 -14.30 2.13 -1.20
C ALA A 82 -15.00 3.50 -1.16
N GLN A 83 -16.14 3.65 -1.85
CA GLN A 83 -16.94 4.87 -1.80
C GLN A 83 -17.53 5.13 -0.41
N ILE A 84 -17.95 4.08 0.30
CA ILE A 84 -18.44 4.20 1.67
C ILE A 84 -17.31 4.61 2.60
N ALA A 85 -16.15 3.95 2.53
CA ALA A 85 -14.98 4.29 3.35
C ALA A 85 -14.55 5.76 3.15
N ALA A 86 -14.48 6.22 1.89
CA ALA A 86 -14.14 7.61 1.59
C ALA A 86 -15.19 8.62 2.13
N ALA A 87 -16.47 8.24 2.15
CA ALA A 87 -17.53 9.08 2.72
C ALA A 87 -17.46 9.12 4.25
N ASP A 88 -17.13 8.01 4.90
CA ASP A 88 -16.96 7.92 6.34
C ASP A 88 -15.74 8.74 6.81
N GLU A 89 -14.60 8.65 6.13
CA GLU A 89 -13.40 9.46 6.41
C GLU A 89 -13.69 10.97 6.27
N ALA A 90 -14.46 11.36 5.25
CA ALA A 90 -14.88 12.76 5.08
C ALA A 90 -15.81 13.21 6.22
N ALA A 91 -16.71 12.35 6.68
CA ALA A 91 -17.60 12.65 7.80
C ALA A 91 -16.89 12.70 9.15
N GLU A 92 -15.81 11.93 9.35
CA GLU A 92 -14.93 12.03 10.52
C GLU A 92 -14.15 13.35 10.52
N THR A 93 -13.66 13.77 9.35
CA THR A 93 -12.98 15.07 9.18
C THR A 93 -13.94 16.24 9.47
N ASP A 94 -15.17 16.21 8.93
CA ASP A 94 -16.19 17.23 9.20
C ASP A 94 -16.61 17.27 10.68
N GLN A 95 -16.58 16.13 11.38
CA GLN A 95 -16.83 16.08 12.82
C GLN A 95 -15.66 16.66 13.62
N ALA A 96 -14.41 16.39 13.23
CA ALA A 96 -13.23 17.00 13.84
C ALA A 96 -13.25 18.54 13.70
N ASP A 97 -13.69 19.06 12.54
CA ASP A 97 -13.89 20.50 12.32
C ASP A 97 -15.04 21.09 13.16
N LEU A 98 -16.04 20.28 13.54
CA LEU A 98 -17.18 20.69 14.39
C LEU A 98 -16.82 20.69 15.89
N TYR A 99 -15.90 19.82 16.31
CA TYR A 99 -15.29 19.81 17.64
C TYR A 99 -14.01 20.65 17.64
N GLY A 100 -14.17 21.94 17.31
CA GLY A 100 -13.06 22.89 17.25
C GLY A 100 -12.19 22.89 18.51
N ASP A 101 -10.89 22.72 18.25
CA ASP A 101 -9.74 22.95 19.11
C ASP A 101 -9.53 22.01 20.32
N PHE A 102 -8.83 20.90 20.06
CA PHE A 102 -8.01 20.20 21.05
C PHE A 102 -6.51 20.37 20.70
N GLU A 103 -6.07 21.53 20.20
CA GLU A 103 -4.66 21.81 19.86
C GLU A 103 -3.72 21.77 21.08
N ASP A 104 -4.22 21.71 22.32
CA ASP A 104 -3.38 21.76 23.54
C ASP A 104 -3.09 20.40 24.23
N VAL A 105 -3.44 19.24 23.63
CA VAL A 105 -3.18 17.91 24.26
C VAL A 105 -2.51 16.89 23.34
N ILE A 106 -2.46 17.12 22.03
CA ILE A 106 -1.87 16.20 21.05
C ILE A 106 -0.58 16.82 20.51
N ASP A 107 0.51 16.76 21.27
CA ASP A 107 1.83 17.03 20.67
C ASP A 107 2.84 16.00 21.18
N ASP A 108 2.98 15.81 22.50
CA ASP A 108 4.04 14.94 23.02
C ASP A 108 3.78 13.42 22.83
N GLU A 109 2.54 12.92 22.96
CA GLU A 109 2.28 11.47 22.94
C GLU A 109 2.24 10.88 21.52
N LEU A 110 1.81 11.66 20.53
CA LEU A 110 1.72 11.24 19.12
C LEU A 110 3.09 11.32 18.44
N GLU A 111 3.89 12.33 18.79
CA GLU A 111 5.30 12.43 18.39
C GLU A 111 6.13 11.28 19.02
N LEU A 112 5.93 10.96 20.30
CA LEU A 112 6.54 9.78 20.95
C LEU A 112 6.10 8.43 20.37
N ALA A 113 4.87 8.33 19.83
CA ALA A 113 4.38 7.11 19.19
C ALA A 113 5.02 6.91 17.80
N ALA A 114 5.26 8.00 17.07
CA ALA A 114 5.99 7.98 15.80
C ALA A 114 7.49 7.66 16.01
N GLU A 115 8.12 8.22 17.04
CA GLU A 115 9.53 7.95 17.39
C GLU A 115 9.79 6.52 17.90
N ARG A 116 8.75 5.79 18.33
CA ARG A 116 8.90 4.48 18.99
C ARG A 116 8.98 3.28 18.06
N ARG A 117 8.66 3.42 16.78
CA ARG A 117 8.93 2.35 15.81
C ARG A 117 10.29 2.65 15.18
N PRO A 118 11.32 1.82 15.40
CA PRO A 118 12.51 1.93 14.58
C PRO A 118 12.07 1.80 13.12
N GLU A 119 12.44 2.77 12.28
CA GLU A 119 12.31 2.62 10.83
C GLU A 119 13.00 1.29 10.48
N PRO A 120 12.27 0.31 9.92
CA PRO A 120 12.88 -0.95 9.56
C PRO A 120 14.04 -0.66 8.61
N GLU A 121 15.20 -1.25 8.87
CA GLU A 121 16.33 -1.11 7.95
C GLU A 121 15.89 -1.59 6.55
N PRO A 122 16.30 -0.89 5.48
CA PRO A 122 15.96 -1.27 4.12
C PRO A 122 16.32 -2.74 3.89
N ALA A 123 15.32 -3.53 3.51
CA ALA A 123 15.58 -4.94 3.22
C ALA A 123 16.34 -5.05 1.89
N ASP A 124 17.32 -5.96 1.82
CA ASP A 124 17.93 -6.29 0.54
C ASP A 124 16.85 -6.73 -0.45
N PRO A 125 16.83 -6.19 -1.69
CA PRO A 125 15.83 -6.58 -2.67
C PRO A 125 15.97 -8.08 -3.00
N PRO A 126 14.85 -8.79 -3.18
CA PRO A 126 14.87 -10.21 -3.49
C PRO A 126 15.58 -10.47 -4.82
N ASP A 127 16.24 -11.61 -4.92
CA ASP A 127 16.84 -12.02 -6.17
C ASP A 127 15.78 -12.50 -7.19
N ALA A 128 16.21 -12.66 -8.44
CA ALA A 128 15.29 -13.06 -9.51
C ALA A 128 14.72 -14.48 -9.36
N ASP A 129 15.42 -15.39 -8.67
CA ASP A 129 14.95 -16.74 -8.40
C ASP A 129 13.88 -16.73 -7.29
N GLU A 130 14.07 -15.90 -6.25
CA GLU A 130 13.10 -15.66 -5.18
C GLU A 130 11.79 -15.07 -5.71
N VAL A 131 11.88 -14.04 -6.56
CA VAL A 131 10.71 -13.44 -7.21
C VAL A 131 9.97 -14.48 -8.07
N ARG A 132 10.70 -15.29 -8.86
CA ARG A 132 10.11 -16.36 -9.67
C ARG A 132 9.43 -17.43 -8.83
N ALA A 133 10.01 -17.80 -7.68
CA ALA A 133 9.39 -18.73 -6.75
C ALA A 133 8.11 -18.13 -6.12
N GLY A 134 8.11 -16.83 -5.80
CA GLY A 134 6.94 -16.08 -5.34
C GLY A 134 5.81 -16.10 -6.36
N PHE A 135 6.11 -15.86 -7.64
CA PHE A 135 5.13 -15.94 -8.73
C PHE A 135 4.43 -17.30 -8.80
N ALA A 136 5.17 -18.40 -8.60
CA ALA A 136 4.57 -19.73 -8.59
C ALA A 136 3.56 -19.91 -7.44
N ARG A 137 3.86 -19.37 -6.24
CA ARG A 137 2.93 -19.42 -5.10
C ARG A 137 1.70 -18.54 -5.32
N ILE A 138 1.88 -17.33 -5.85
CA ILE A 138 0.79 -16.43 -6.20
C ILE A 138 -0.12 -17.06 -7.27
N ALA A 139 0.46 -17.68 -8.30
CA ALA A 139 -0.32 -18.38 -9.31
C ALA A 139 -1.17 -19.50 -8.70
N ALA A 140 -0.62 -20.28 -7.77
CA ALA A 140 -1.39 -21.29 -7.03
C ALA A 140 -2.53 -20.67 -6.21
N LEU A 141 -2.28 -19.55 -5.51
CA LEU A 141 -3.29 -18.81 -4.75
C LEU A 141 -4.44 -18.31 -5.66
N LEU A 142 -4.09 -17.65 -6.76
CA LEU A 142 -5.06 -17.04 -7.69
C LEU A 142 -5.91 -18.10 -8.39
N THR A 143 -5.31 -19.24 -8.74
CA THR A 143 -6.03 -20.35 -9.38
C THR A 143 -6.91 -21.13 -8.39
N ALA A 144 -6.53 -21.22 -7.12
CA ALA A 144 -7.34 -21.88 -6.09
C ALA A 144 -8.65 -21.13 -5.80
N LYS A 145 -8.70 -19.80 -5.97
CA LYS A 145 -9.93 -19.01 -5.80
C LYS A 145 -11.01 -19.34 -6.87
N GLY A 146 -10.60 -19.83 -8.04
CA GLY A 146 -11.50 -20.19 -9.14
C GLY A 146 -11.78 -21.69 -9.29
N GLY A 147 -11.30 -22.53 -8.36
CA GLY A 147 -11.43 -23.99 -8.38
C GLY A 147 -12.52 -24.55 -7.46
#